data_AF-A0A6P5TR19-F1
#
_entry.id   AF-A0A6P5TR19-F1
#
_cell.length_a   1.000
_cell.length_b   1.000
_cell.length_c   1.000
_cell.angle_alpha   90.00
_cell.angle_beta   90.00
_cell.angle_gamma   90.00
#
_symmetry.space_group_name_H-M   'P 1'
#
loop_
_entity.id
_entity.type
_entity.pdbx_description
1 polymer ?
#
loop_
_entity_poly.entity_id
_entity_poly.type
_entity_poly.pdbx_seq_one_letter_code
_entity_poly.pdbx_strand_id
1 'polypeptide(L)'
;MVLKISSKFELRRFCRTTGAVAMLKLCQPNPDDLGYVDSVSVEEIAGVRVTVVKNEEGGNSVSTVLLRGSTDSILDDLERAVDDGVNTYKAMCKDSRIVPGAAATEIELAKRVKEFSFTETG
;
A
#
# COMPACT_ATOMS: atom_id res chain seq x y z
N MET A 1 11.79 -14.37 21.40
CA MET A 1 11.61 -12.91 21.19
C MET A 1 10.17 -12.55 21.52
N VAL A 2 9.91 -11.38 22.10
CA VAL A 2 8.54 -10.90 22.39
C VAL A 2 8.39 -9.51 21.78
N LEU A 3 7.33 -9.30 21.01
CA LEU A 3 7.01 -8.02 20.36
C LEU A 3 5.73 -7.44 20.94
N LYS A 4 5.78 -6.18 21.37
CA LYS A 4 4.60 -5.44 21.79
C LYS A 4 4.14 -4.55 20.64
N ILE A 5 2.99 -4.88 20.05
CA ILE A 5 2.37 -4.09 18.98
C ILE A 5 1.21 -3.29 19.59
N SER A 6 1.30 -1.95 19.56
CA SER A 6 0.28 -1.07 20.13
C SER A 6 -0.83 -0.72 19.13
N SER A 7 -0.49 -0.63 17.84
CA SER A 7 -1.45 -0.28 16.79
C SER A 7 -2.25 -1.49 16.34
N LYS A 8 -3.58 -1.37 16.40
CA LYS A 8 -4.52 -2.37 15.84
C LYS A 8 -4.27 -2.62 14.35
N PHE A 9 -3.89 -1.59 13.60
CA PHE A 9 -3.63 -1.70 12.16
C PHE A 9 -2.33 -2.45 11.88
N GLU A 10 -1.30 -2.21 12.67
CA GLU A 10 -0.03 -2.92 12.58
C GLU A 10 -0.20 -4.39 12.97
N LEU A 11 -0.95 -4.69 14.04
CA LEU A 11 -1.23 -6.06 14.45
C LEU A 11 -1.95 -6.84 13.32
N ARG A 12 -2.92 -6.21 12.66
CA ARG A 12 -3.61 -6.81 11.51
C ARG A 12 -2.69 -7.06 10.32
N ARG A 13 -1.75 -6.16 10.04
CA ARG A 13 -0.75 -6.34 8.97
C ARG A 13 0.20 -7.47 9.34
N PHE A 14 0.71 -7.49 10.57
CA PHE A 14 1.57 -8.56 11.09
C PHE A 14 0.92 -9.94 10.96
N CYS A 15 -0.32 -10.10 11.44
CA CYS A 15 -1.08 -11.34 11.29
C CYS A 15 -1.28 -11.76 9.83
N ARG A 16 -1.51 -10.81 8.92
CA ARG A 16 -1.62 -11.11 7.47
C ARG A 16 -0.29 -11.52 6.84
N THR A 17 0.83 -10.97 7.31
CA THR A 17 2.17 -11.33 6.86
C THR A 17 2.59 -12.70 7.38
N THR A 18 2.28 -13.02 8.64
CA THR A 18 2.70 -14.29 9.27
C THR A 18 1.69 -15.42 9.10
N GLY A 19 0.45 -15.11 8.74
CA GLY A 19 -0.67 -16.07 8.74
C GLY A 19 -1.26 -16.34 10.13
N ALA A 20 -0.74 -15.73 11.20
CA ALA A 20 -1.21 -15.95 12.56
C ALA A 20 -2.60 -15.33 12.79
N VAL A 21 -3.41 -15.95 13.67
CA VAL A 21 -4.72 -15.44 14.06
C VAL A 21 -4.60 -14.61 15.34
N ALA A 22 -5.12 -13.38 15.31
CA ALA A 22 -5.12 -12.51 16.49
C ALA A 22 -6.15 -13.00 17.53
N MET A 23 -5.65 -13.50 18.67
CA MET A 23 -6.49 -13.93 19.79
C MET A 23 -6.88 -12.75 20.69
N LEU A 24 -8.17 -12.66 21.04
CA LEU A 24 -8.71 -11.61 21.93
C LEU A 24 -8.65 -11.99 23.41
N LYS A 25 -8.60 -13.29 23.72
CA LYS A 25 -8.57 -13.83 25.07
C LYS A 25 -7.26 -14.59 25.26
N LEU A 26 -6.75 -14.55 26.49
CA LEU A 26 -5.64 -15.40 26.89
C LEU A 26 -6.17 -16.82 27.09
N CYS A 27 -6.06 -17.63 26.04
CA CYS A 27 -6.36 -19.06 26.04
C CYS A 27 -5.19 -19.83 25.41
N GLN A 28 -5.22 -21.15 25.56
CA GLN A 28 -4.27 -22.01 24.86
C GLN A 28 -4.45 -21.83 23.35
N PRO A 29 -3.41 -21.45 22.59
CA PRO A 29 -3.49 -21.34 21.14
C PRO A 29 -3.62 -22.74 20.50
N ASN A 30 -4.43 -22.84 19.46
CA ASN A 30 -4.45 -24.02 18.61
C ASN A 30 -3.32 -23.93 17.57
N PRO A 31 -2.90 -25.07 16.97
CA PRO A 31 -1.94 -25.05 15.87
C PRO A 31 -2.34 -24.14 14.71
N ASP A 32 -3.65 -24.05 14.42
CA ASP A 32 -4.20 -23.21 13.35
C ASP A 32 -4.10 -21.69 13.63
N ASP A 33 -3.89 -21.30 14.88
CA ASP A 33 -3.73 -19.89 15.26
C ASP A 33 -2.29 -19.40 15.04
N LEU A 34 -1.34 -20.32 14.88
CA LEU A 34 0.08 -20.03 14.75
C LEU A 34 0.42 -19.66 13.31
N GLY A 35 1.23 -18.61 13.16
CA GLY A 35 1.79 -18.20 11.88
C GLY A 35 3.23 -18.68 11.71
N TYR A 36 3.73 -18.57 10.48
CA TYR A 36 5.10 -18.88 10.11
C TYR A 36 5.75 -17.69 9.40
N VAL A 37 7.04 -17.50 9.66
CA VAL A 37 7.88 -16.52 8.95
C VAL A 37 9.28 -17.07 8.81
N ASP A 38 9.95 -16.71 7.72
CA ASP A 38 11.30 -17.22 7.42
C ASP A 38 12.34 -16.58 8.33
N SER A 39 12.24 -15.26 8.55
CA SER A 39 13.16 -14.55 9.43
C SER A 39 12.51 -13.41 10.18
N VAL A 40 12.97 -13.20 11.41
CA VAL A 40 12.67 -12.02 12.20
C VAL A 40 13.97 -11.47 12.80
N SER A 41 14.30 -10.23 12.45
CA SER A 41 15.48 -9.51 12.92
C SER A 41 15.08 -8.19 13.57
N VAL A 42 15.89 -7.76 14.53
CA VAL A 42 15.83 -6.37 15.03
C VAL A 42 16.99 -5.64 14.36
N GLU A 43 16.65 -4.66 13.54
CA GLU A 43 17.59 -3.86 12.77
C GLU A 43 17.54 -2.41 13.27
N GLU A 44 18.66 -1.70 13.20
CA GLU A 44 18.70 -0.27 13.49
C GLU A 44 18.72 0.50 12.18
N ILE A 45 17.69 1.31 11.96
CA ILE A 45 17.53 2.11 10.76
C ILE A 45 17.45 3.58 11.17
N ALA A 46 18.44 4.36 10.74
CA ALA A 46 18.52 5.80 11.02
C ALA A 46 18.41 6.13 12.53
N GLY A 47 19.06 5.33 13.38
CA GLY A 47 19.03 5.50 14.84
C GLY A 47 17.78 4.96 15.54
N VAL A 48 16.82 4.41 14.77
CA VAL A 48 15.59 3.81 15.30
C VAL A 48 15.67 2.30 15.20
N ARG A 49 15.47 1.62 16.33
CA ARG A 49 15.35 0.16 16.35
C ARG A 49 14.00 -0.26 15.78
N VAL A 50 14.03 -1.01 14.70
CA VAL A 50 12.86 -1.56 14.02
C VAL A 50 12.92 -3.08 14.04
N THR A 51 11.77 -3.74 14.10
CA THR A 51 11.69 -5.19 13.91
C THR A 51 11.28 -5.48 12.48
N VAL A 52 12.10 -6.25 11.77
CA VAL A 52 11.86 -6.61 10.38
C VAL A 52 11.47 -8.08 10.33
N VAL A 53 10.32 -8.34 9.71
CA VAL A 53 9.76 -9.67 9.49
C VAL A 53 9.78 -9.91 7.99
N LYS A 54 10.46 -10.97 7.53
CA LYS A 54 10.60 -11.27 6.10
C LYS A 54 10.18 -12.70 5.82
N ASN A 55 9.48 -12.88 4.71
CA ASN A 55 9.31 -14.18 4.06
C ASN A 55 10.00 -14.10 2.69
N GLU A 56 10.97 -14.99 2.46
CA GLU A 56 11.86 -15.06 1.31
C GLU A 56 11.23 -15.84 0.16
N GLU A 57 10.38 -16.83 0.45
CA GLU A 57 9.79 -17.73 -0.57
C GLU A 57 8.62 -17.11 -1.37
N GLY A 58 8.32 -15.82 -1.13
CA GLY A 58 7.20 -15.13 -1.79
C GLY A 58 5.83 -15.53 -1.23
N GLY A 59 4.75 -14.97 -1.80
CA GLY A 59 3.38 -15.21 -1.32
C GLY A 59 2.88 -14.23 -0.25
N ASN A 60 3.67 -13.21 0.10
CA ASN A 60 3.24 -12.19 1.05
C ASN A 60 2.12 -11.32 0.48
N SER A 61 0.97 -11.32 1.15
CA SER A 61 -0.16 -10.44 0.84
C SER A 61 0.07 -8.98 1.28
N VAL A 62 1.15 -8.72 2.01
CA VAL A 62 1.47 -7.41 2.60
C VAL A 62 2.94 -7.11 2.38
N SER A 63 3.21 -5.91 1.85
CA SER A 63 4.55 -5.34 1.73
C SER A 63 4.63 -4.04 2.53
N THR A 64 5.74 -3.84 3.24
CA THR A 64 6.02 -2.60 3.98
C THR A 64 7.16 -1.86 3.27
N VAL A 65 6.91 -0.63 2.87
CA VAL A 65 7.92 0.25 2.27
C VAL A 65 8.36 1.25 3.32
N LEU A 66 9.67 1.33 3.58
CA LEU A 66 10.24 2.30 4.50
C LEU A 66 10.64 3.56 3.72
N LEU A 67 9.97 4.67 4.03
CA LEU A 67 10.27 5.98 3.44
C LEU A 67 11.26 6.74 4.33
N ARG A 68 12.16 7.49 3.70
CA ARG A 68 13.12 8.37 4.38
C ARG A 68 13.12 9.73 3.69
N GLY A 69 13.14 10.80 4.48
CA GLY A 69 13.16 12.18 4.01
C GLY A 69 13.94 13.05 4.97
N SER A 70 14.36 14.23 4.51
CA SER A 70 15.15 15.18 5.29
C SER A 70 14.31 15.99 6.27
N THR A 71 13.02 16.15 6.00
CA THR A 71 12.04 16.81 6.87
C THR A 71 10.72 16.05 6.84
N ASP A 72 9.90 16.23 7.88
CA ASP A 72 8.57 15.60 7.97
C ASP A 72 7.66 16.05 6.81
N SER A 73 7.75 17.31 6.38
CA SER A 73 7.01 17.81 5.21
C SER A 73 7.36 17.05 3.92
N ILE A 74 8.65 16.74 3.70
CA ILE A 74 9.06 15.97 2.51
C ILE A 74 8.60 14.52 2.63
N LEU A 75 8.62 13.95 3.84
CA LEU A 75 8.11 12.61 4.09
C LEU A 75 6.61 12.52 3.81
N ASP A 76 5.81 13.49 4.24
CA ASP A 76 4.37 13.55 3.98
C ASP A 76 4.06 13.59 2.48
N ASP A 77 4.80 14.41 1.73
CA ASP A 77 4.63 14.50 0.27
C ASP A 77 5.05 13.20 -0.43
N LEU A 78 6.09 12.53 0.06
CA LEU A 78 6.58 11.27 -0.48
C LEU A 78 5.61 10.12 -0.17
N GLU A 79 5.02 10.08 1.03
CA GLU A 79 3.96 9.13 1.39
C GLU A 79 2.78 9.26 0.43
N ARG A 80 2.31 10.49 0.19
CA ARG A 80 1.20 10.76 -0.75
C ARG A 80 1.55 10.32 -2.17
N ALA A 81 2.74 10.65 -2.65
CA ALA A 81 3.17 10.26 -3.99
C ALA A 81 3.23 8.73 -4.18
N VAL A 82 3.69 8.00 -3.15
CA VAL A 82 3.70 6.53 -3.15
C VAL A 82 2.27 5.98 -3.13
N ASP A 83 1.40 6.51 -2.27
CA ASP A 83 0.01 6.05 -2.18
C ASP A 83 -0.76 6.30 -3.48
N ASP A 84 -0.60 7.47 -4.10
CA ASP A 84 -1.17 7.80 -5.41
C ASP A 84 -0.65 6.86 -6.50
N GLY A 85 0.65 6.57 -6.51
CA GLY A 85 1.27 5.63 -7.44
C GLY A 85 0.71 4.21 -7.31
N VAL A 86 0.61 3.69 -6.09
CA VAL A 86 0.05 2.35 -5.83
C VAL A 86 -1.43 2.30 -6.22
N ASN A 87 -2.21 3.33 -5.88
CA ASN A 87 -3.63 3.38 -6.21
C ASN A 87 -3.86 3.50 -7.73
N THR A 88 -3.03 4.26 -8.43
CA THR A 88 -3.08 4.37 -9.90
C THR A 88 -2.78 3.01 -10.55
N TYR A 89 -1.71 2.33 -10.13
CA TYR A 89 -1.38 1.01 -10.66
C TYR A 89 -2.49 -0.01 -10.36
N LYS A 90 -3.04 0.02 -9.15
CA LYS A 90 -4.17 -0.82 -8.75
C LYS A 90 -5.42 -0.58 -9.62
N ALA A 91 -5.68 0.66 -10.02
CA ALA A 91 -6.76 0.98 -10.96
C ALA A 91 -6.48 0.41 -12.35
N MET A 92 -5.24 0.53 -12.83
CA MET A 92 -4.81 -0.05 -14.12
C MET A 92 -4.91 -1.57 -14.17
N CYS A 93 -4.71 -2.27 -13.04
CA CYS A 93 -4.92 -3.71 -12.96
C CYS A 93 -6.39 -4.13 -13.14
N LYS A 94 -7.35 -3.22 -12.90
CA LYS A 94 -8.78 -3.48 -13.12
C LYS A 94 -9.23 -3.14 -14.53
N ASP A 95 -8.77 -2.01 -15.07
CA ASP A 95 -9.02 -1.57 -16.44
C ASP A 95 -7.75 -0.93 -17.01
N SER A 96 -7.23 -1.51 -18.08
CA SER A 96 -5.97 -1.10 -18.70
C SER A 96 -6.12 0.01 -19.75
N ARG A 97 -7.35 0.51 -19.99
CA ARG A 97 -7.58 1.59 -20.95
C ARG A 97 -7.17 2.92 -20.32
N ILE A 98 -6.21 3.58 -20.96
CA ILE A 98 -5.65 4.87 -20.51
C ILE A 98 -5.90 5.96 -21.55
N VAL A 99 -5.93 7.21 -21.08
CA VAL A 99 -6.06 8.40 -21.92
C VAL A 99 -4.92 9.38 -21.62
N PRO A 100 -4.53 10.26 -22.56
CA PRO A 100 -3.54 11.29 -22.31
C PRO A 100 -3.94 12.23 -21.16
N GLY A 101 -3.05 12.44 -20.20
CA GLY A 101 -3.28 13.33 -19.06
C GLY A 101 -3.02 14.81 -19.38
N ALA A 102 -2.79 15.61 -18.32
CA ALA A 102 -2.45 17.03 -18.40
C ALA A 102 -3.43 17.86 -19.26
N ALA A 103 -4.74 17.66 -19.04
CA ALA A 103 -5.84 18.30 -19.77
C ALA A 103 -5.93 17.96 -21.27
N ALA A 104 -5.09 17.07 -21.81
CA ALA A 104 -5.09 16.76 -23.25
C ALA A 104 -6.40 16.07 -23.68
N THR A 105 -6.94 15.17 -22.85
CA THR A 105 -8.22 14.51 -23.11
C THR A 105 -9.36 15.52 -23.08
N GLU A 106 -9.35 16.44 -22.13
CA GLU A 106 -10.36 17.47 -21.94
C GLU A 106 -10.37 18.46 -23.11
N ILE A 107 -9.19 18.84 -23.64
CA ILE A 107 -9.07 19.70 -24.81
C ILE A 107 -9.64 19.02 -26.07
N GLU A 108 -9.29 17.74 -26.29
CA GLU A 108 -9.80 16.97 -27.44
C GLU A 108 -11.33 16.79 -27.36
N LEU A 109 -11.87 16.50 -26.17
CA LEU A 109 -13.31 16.42 -25.96
C LEU A 109 -14.01 17.76 -26.23
N ALA A 110 -13.45 18.87 -25.75
CA ALA A 110 -14.00 20.20 -25.99
C ALA A 110 -14.05 20.54 -27.49
N LYS A 111 -13.01 20.18 -28.24
CA LYS A 111 -12.98 20.34 -29.70
C LYS A 111 -14.08 19.55 -30.39
N ARG A 112 -14.24 18.26 -30.05
CA ARG A 112 -15.28 17.40 -30.64
C ARG A 112 -16.70 17.88 -30.33
N VAL A 113 -16.95 18.31 -29.10
CA VAL A 113 -18.26 18.86 -28.71
C VAL A 113 -18.56 20.15 -29.49
N LYS A 114 -17.55 21.00 -29.68
CA LYS A 114 -17.69 22.22 -30.49
C LYS A 114 -17.99 21.91 -31.96
N GLU A 115 -17.29 20.95 -32.56
CA GLU A 115 -17.57 20.49 -33.94
C GLU A 115 -18.97 19.91 -34.08
N PHE A 116 -19.40 19.11 -33.11
CA PHE A 116 -20.75 18.53 -33.07
C PHE A 116 -21.83 19.62 -33.01
N SER A 117 -21.61 20.69 -32.24
CA SER A 117 -22.56 21.82 -32.13
C SER A 117 -22.81 22.57 -33.45
N PHE A 118 -21.90 22.47 -34.43
CA PHE A 118 -22.10 23.03 -35.76
C PHE A 118 -22.84 22.08 -36.71
N THR A 119 -22.92 20.79 -36.35
CA THR A 119 -23.54 19.75 -37.18
C THR A 119 -25.03 19.61 -36.83
N GLU A 120 -25.37 19.67 -35.55
CA GLU A 120 -26.76 19.71 -35.10
C GLU A 120 -27.30 21.14 -35.20
N THR A 121 -28.12 21.38 -36.23
CA THR A 121 -28.98 22.56 -36.28
C THR A 121 -30.17 22.27 -35.38
N GLY A 122 -30.34 23.06 -34.32
CA GLY A 122 -31.56 23.03 -33.52
C GLY A 122 -32.81 23.27 -34.37
#